data_AF-A0A0Q7TDP4-F1
#
_entry.id   AF-A0A0Q7TDP4-F1
#
_cell.length_a   1.000
_cell.length_b   1.000
_cell.length_c   1.000
_cell.angle_alpha   90.00
_cell.angle_beta   90.00
_cell.angle_gamma   90.00
#
_symmetry.space_group_name_H-M   'P 1'
#
loop_
_entity.id
_entity.type
_entity.pdbx_description
1 polymer ?
#
loop_
_entity_poly.entity_id
_entity_poly.type
_entity_poly.pdbx_seq_one_letter_code
_entity_poly.pdbx_strand_id
1 'polypeptide(L)'
;MTYPPIALAAVLLLSANAAHAAPRAWVRDVSTGWSWGKPLTEDFSATLRESVDERLAVCAAGKDLRLDIKVERLNIRQPRDMRPNAVNFLDAQVKVRLASDKSVVDLRRLHVEAEDDGLLAVVRDPEIVLSDALGDAICRDLFPGDA
;
A
#
# COMPACT_ATOMS: atom_id res chain seq x y z
N MET A 1 24.40 18.44 -64.74
CA MET A 1 23.53 17.54 -63.96
C MET A 1 23.56 18.01 -62.53
N THR A 2 22.48 18.66 -62.11
CA THR A 2 22.29 19.34 -60.82
C THR A 2 21.58 18.38 -59.87
N TYR A 3 22.20 18.03 -58.74
CA TYR A 3 21.57 17.28 -57.66
C TYR A 3 20.90 18.26 -56.67
N PRO A 4 19.68 17.98 -56.17
CA PRO A 4 19.04 18.84 -55.18
C PRO A 4 19.60 18.57 -53.77
N PRO A 5 19.57 19.55 -52.85
CA PRO A 5 19.98 19.36 -51.47
C PRO A 5 18.94 18.53 -50.71
N ILE A 6 19.40 17.47 -50.05
CA ILE A 6 18.62 16.69 -49.10
C ILE A 6 18.33 17.60 -47.90
N ALA A 7 17.07 17.95 -47.72
CA ALA A 7 16.58 18.66 -46.54
C ALA A 7 16.90 17.82 -45.29
N LEU A 8 17.69 18.41 -44.38
CA LEU A 8 17.94 17.90 -43.04
C LEU A 8 16.62 17.87 -42.27
N ALA A 9 15.96 16.71 -42.25
CA ALA A 9 14.92 16.42 -41.29
C ALA A 9 15.58 16.25 -39.91
N ALA A 10 15.58 17.32 -39.11
CA ALA A 10 15.90 17.25 -37.70
C ALA A 10 14.80 16.43 -37.01
N VAL A 11 15.04 15.13 -36.86
CA VAL A 11 14.22 14.26 -36.01
C VAL A 11 14.50 14.68 -34.56
N LEU A 12 13.61 15.48 -33.99
CA LEU A 12 13.45 15.65 -32.55
C LEU A 12 13.04 14.29 -31.98
N LEU A 13 14.03 13.44 -31.72
CA LEU A 13 13.88 12.30 -30.82
C LEU A 13 13.58 12.89 -29.44
N LEU A 14 12.31 12.95 -29.09
CA LEU A 14 11.90 13.03 -27.70
C LEU A 14 12.54 11.84 -27.00
N SER A 15 13.64 12.10 -26.31
CA SER A 15 14.07 11.31 -25.18
C SER A 15 12.90 11.33 -24.20
N ALA A 16 12.02 10.35 -24.35
CA ALA A 16 11.24 9.80 -23.26
C ALA A 16 12.26 9.30 -22.25
N ASN A 17 12.82 10.23 -21.48
CA ASN A 17 13.46 9.92 -20.23
C ASN A 17 12.39 9.14 -19.49
N ALA A 18 12.61 7.83 -19.35
CA ALA A 18 12.01 7.08 -18.28
C ALA A 18 12.27 7.93 -17.04
N ALA A 19 11.23 8.64 -16.60
CA ALA A 19 11.25 9.32 -15.33
C ALA A 19 11.50 8.19 -14.34
N HIS A 20 12.77 7.98 -13.99
CA HIS A 20 13.14 7.13 -12.89
C HIS A 20 12.49 7.84 -11.71
N ALA A 21 11.31 7.35 -11.34
CA ALA A 21 10.64 7.80 -10.14
C ALA A 21 11.70 7.76 -9.04
N ALA A 22 11.85 8.87 -8.32
CA ALA A 22 12.81 8.96 -7.23
C ALA A 22 12.65 7.70 -6.34
N PRO A 23 13.76 7.17 -5.79
CA PRO A 23 13.72 6.01 -4.91
C PRO A 23 12.65 6.25 -3.84
N ARG A 24 11.61 5.42 -3.89
CA ARG A 24 10.45 5.52 -3.01
C ARG A 24 10.14 4.14 -2.47
N ALA A 25 9.57 4.08 -1.27
CA ALA A 25 8.95 2.86 -0.78
C ALA A 25 7.51 2.80 -1.31
N TRP A 26 7.06 1.64 -1.75
CA TRP A 26 5.66 1.44 -2.16
C TRP A 26 5.19 0.01 -1.95
N VAL A 27 3.87 -0.14 -1.88
CA VAL A 27 3.17 -1.43 -1.84
C VAL A 27 3.12 -2.01 -3.25
N ARG A 28 3.93 -3.04 -3.47
CA ARG A 28 3.96 -3.77 -4.74
C ARG A 28 2.72 -4.63 -4.91
N ASP A 29 2.32 -5.33 -3.85
CA ASP A 29 1.23 -6.31 -3.91
C ASP A 29 0.44 -6.34 -2.60
N VAL A 30 -0.88 -6.54 -2.74
CA VAL A 30 -1.79 -6.83 -1.63
C VAL A 30 -2.50 -8.12 -2.00
N SER A 31 -2.29 -9.15 -1.18
CA SER A 31 -2.79 -10.49 -1.44
C SER A 31 -3.50 -11.05 -0.21
N THR A 32 -4.27 -12.11 -0.43
CA THR A 32 -4.88 -12.89 0.65
C THR A 32 -4.04 -14.11 0.99
N GLY A 33 -3.86 -14.36 2.28
CA GLY A 33 -3.50 -15.67 2.78
C GLY A 33 -4.66 -16.63 2.81
N TRP A 34 -4.41 -17.85 3.30
CA TRP A 34 -5.47 -18.79 3.67
C TRP A 34 -6.31 -18.11 4.77
N SER A 35 -7.44 -17.53 4.38
CA SER A 35 -8.20 -16.64 5.24
C SER A 35 -9.23 -17.41 6.06
N TRP A 36 -9.25 -17.15 7.36
CA TRP A 36 -10.44 -17.34 8.20
C TRP A 36 -11.12 -15.97 8.30
N GLY A 37 -12.22 -15.75 7.58
CA GLY A 37 -12.94 -14.47 7.55
C GLY A 37 -13.49 -14.11 6.17
N LYS A 38 -13.80 -12.82 5.95
CA LYS A 38 -14.24 -12.32 4.64
C LYS A 38 -13.10 -12.43 3.60
N PRO A 39 -13.41 -12.72 2.33
CA PRO A 39 -12.45 -12.54 1.25
C PRO A 39 -12.15 -11.04 1.10
N LEU A 40 -10.89 -10.73 0.79
CA LEU A 40 -10.45 -9.39 0.47
C LEU A 40 -11.14 -8.94 -0.82
N THR A 41 -11.81 -7.80 -0.80
CA THR A 41 -12.38 -7.20 -2.00
C THR A 41 -11.30 -6.46 -2.77
N GLU A 42 -11.50 -6.27 -4.07
CA GLU A 42 -10.59 -5.46 -4.89
C GLU A 42 -10.56 -4.01 -4.38
N ASP A 43 -11.73 -3.47 -4.02
CA ASP A 43 -11.89 -2.14 -3.43
C ASP A 43 -11.06 -1.98 -2.16
N PHE A 44 -11.21 -2.90 -1.18
CA PHE A 44 -10.42 -2.85 0.05
C PHE A 44 -8.92 -2.99 -0.21
N SER A 45 -8.53 -3.82 -1.19
CA SER A 45 -7.12 -3.98 -1.57
C SER A 45 -6.53 -2.69 -2.14
N ALA A 46 -7.33 -1.95 -2.93
CA ALA A 46 -6.96 -0.66 -3.48
C ALA A 46 -6.83 0.39 -2.38
N THR A 47 -7.83 0.50 -1.49
CA THR A 47 -7.81 1.38 -0.32
C THR A 47 -6.61 1.10 0.59
N LEU A 48 -6.33 -0.17 0.87
CA LEU A 48 -5.19 -0.56 1.69
C LEU A 48 -3.87 -0.15 1.05
N ARG A 49 -3.71 -0.37 -0.27
CA ARG A 49 -2.53 0.06 -1.01
C ARG A 49 -2.36 1.57 -0.95
N GLU A 50 -3.42 2.33 -1.24
CA GLU A 50 -3.38 3.79 -1.27
C GLU A 50 -3.03 4.38 0.10
N SER A 51 -3.77 3.99 1.16
CA SER A 51 -3.49 4.44 2.53
C SER A 51 -2.05 4.14 2.94
N VAL A 52 -1.54 2.93 2.68
CA VAL A 52 -0.18 2.56 3.07
C VAL A 52 0.87 3.32 2.24
N ASP A 53 0.67 3.48 0.93
CA ASP A 53 1.59 4.25 0.07
C ASP A 53 1.71 5.72 0.52
N GLU A 54 0.60 6.34 0.94
CA GLU A 54 0.62 7.69 1.52
C GLU A 54 1.49 7.78 2.77
N ARG A 55 1.42 6.79 3.68
CA ARG A 55 2.24 6.77 4.90
C ARG A 55 3.71 6.49 4.58
N LEU A 56 3.98 5.58 3.66
CA LEU A 56 5.35 5.26 3.22
C LEU A 56 6.05 6.45 2.58
N ALA A 57 5.32 7.30 1.85
CA ALA A 57 5.87 8.52 1.27
C ALA A 57 6.47 9.46 2.34
N VAL A 58 6.02 9.35 3.58
CA VAL A 58 6.53 10.12 4.73
C VAL A 58 7.57 9.31 5.50
N CYS A 59 7.21 8.16 6.07
CA CYS A 59 8.07 7.45 7.03
C CYS A 59 9.23 6.67 6.38
N ALA A 60 9.12 6.34 5.09
CA ALA A 60 10.16 5.66 4.32
C ALA A 60 10.69 6.54 3.18
N ALA A 61 10.60 7.87 3.34
CA ALA A 61 11.12 8.83 2.39
C ALA A 61 12.61 8.57 2.08
N GLY A 62 12.94 8.54 0.78
CA GLY A 62 14.30 8.27 0.30
C GLY A 62 14.76 6.81 0.36
N LYS A 63 13.92 5.89 0.87
CA LYS A 63 14.19 4.44 0.83
C LYS A 63 13.67 3.85 -0.48
N ASP A 64 14.42 2.93 -1.08
CA ASP A 64 14.03 2.23 -2.31
C ASP A 64 13.54 0.81 -2.00
N LEU A 65 12.27 0.70 -1.60
CA LEU A 65 11.70 -0.51 -0.99
C LEU A 65 10.39 -0.93 -1.63
N ARG A 66 10.14 -2.23 -1.63
CA ARG A 66 8.89 -2.84 -2.09
C ARG A 66 8.26 -3.64 -0.97
N LEU A 67 7.00 -3.38 -0.68
CA LEU A 67 6.24 -4.08 0.33
C LEU A 67 5.25 -5.04 -0.33
N ASP A 68 5.24 -6.29 0.12
CA ASP A 68 4.19 -7.27 -0.16
C ASP A 68 3.34 -7.44 1.11
N ILE A 69 2.06 -7.09 1.03
CA ILE A 69 1.12 -7.23 2.13
C ILE A 69 0.27 -8.47 1.89
N LYS A 70 0.32 -9.41 2.82
CA LYS A 70 -0.52 -10.61 2.82
C LYS A 70 -1.50 -10.52 3.97
N VAL A 71 -2.76 -10.25 3.67
CA VAL A 71 -3.83 -10.23 4.65
C VAL A 71 -4.15 -11.65 5.08
N GLU A 72 -3.90 -11.97 6.35
CA GLU A 72 -4.13 -13.28 6.93
C GLU A 72 -5.56 -13.39 7.48
N ARG A 73 -6.07 -12.34 8.13
CA ARG A 73 -7.45 -12.28 8.65
C ARG A 73 -8.00 -10.87 8.54
N LEU A 74 -9.28 -10.77 8.18
CA LEU A 74 -10.01 -9.51 8.08
C LEU A 74 -11.39 -9.70 8.69
N ASN A 75 -11.72 -8.84 9.66
CA ASN A 75 -13.05 -8.75 10.25
C ASN A 75 -13.52 -7.31 10.18
N ILE A 76 -14.55 -7.08 9.37
CA ILE A 76 -15.24 -5.80 9.29
C ILE A 76 -16.72 -6.06 9.49
N ARG A 77 -17.30 -5.35 10.46
CA ARG A 77 -18.71 -5.44 10.81
C ARG A 77 -19.57 -5.09 9.60
N GLN A 78 -20.61 -5.91 9.37
CA GLN A 78 -21.57 -5.63 8.31
C GLN A 78 -22.72 -4.77 8.83
N PRO A 79 -23.42 -4.02 7.95
CA PRO A 79 -24.64 -3.30 8.32
C PRO A 79 -25.74 -4.19 8.96
N ARG A 80 -25.68 -5.51 8.74
CA ARG A 80 -26.62 -6.50 9.32
C ARG A 80 -26.07 -7.24 10.55
N ASP A 81 -24.84 -6.95 10.96
CA ASP A 81 -24.21 -7.61 12.09
C ASP A 81 -24.69 -6.98 13.40
N MET A 82 -25.60 -7.66 14.09
CA MET A 82 -26.22 -7.18 15.33
C MET A 82 -25.40 -7.47 16.58
N ARG A 83 -24.20 -8.06 16.45
CA ARG A 83 -23.33 -8.33 17.59
C ARG A 83 -22.93 -6.99 18.26
N PRO A 84 -23.24 -6.81 19.56
CA PRO A 84 -22.76 -5.63 20.29
C PRO A 84 -21.24 -5.69 20.43
N ASN A 85 -20.57 -4.54 20.29
CA ASN A 85 -19.11 -4.37 20.47
C ASN A 85 -18.24 -5.21 19.52
N ALA A 86 -18.67 -5.42 18.27
CA ALA A 86 -17.83 -6.09 17.29
C ALA A 86 -16.64 -5.19 16.91
N VAL A 87 -15.42 -5.59 17.29
CA VAL A 87 -14.19 -4.87 16.93
C VAL A 87 -13.82 -5.20 15.48
N ASN A 88 -13.61 -4.17 14.67
CA ASN A 88 -13.05 -4.32 13.33
C ASN A 88 -11.56 -4.59 13.48
N PHE A 89 -11.01 -5.59 12.80
CA PHE A 89 -9.59 -5.88 12.88
C PHE A 89 -9.01 -6.43 11.58
N LEU A 90 -7.70 -6.27 11.43
CA LEU A 90 -6.90 -6.74 10.31
C LEU A 90 -5.60 -7.36 10.84
N ASP A 91 -5.38 -8.64 10.51
CA ASP A 91 -4.11 -9.34 10.66
C ASP A 91 -3.43 -9.41 9.30
N ALA A 92 -2.20 -8.88 9.19
CA ALA A 92 -1.44 -8.88 7.95
C ALA A 92 0.03 -9.27 8.17
N GLN A 93 0.57 -10.04 7.24
CA GLN A 93 2.00 -10.25 7.11
C GLN A 93 2.56 -9.29 6.07
N VAL A 94 3.53 -8.47 6.47
CA VAL A 94 4.20 -7.48 5.63
C VAL A 94 5.61 -7.95 5.35
N LYS A 95 5.94 -8.15 4.08
CA LYS A 95 7.28 -8.49 3.62
C LYS A 95 7.91 -7.30 2.93
N VAL A 96 9.06 -6.84 3.43
CA VAL A 96 9.81 -5.71 2.88
C VAL A 96 10.96 -6.24 2.05
N ARG A 97 11.15 -5.68 0.86
CA ARG A 97 12.23 -6.04 -0.06
C ARG A 97 12.96 -4.81 -0.58
N LEU A 98 14.24 -4.94 -0.88
CA LEU A 98 14.95 -3.93 -1.69
C LEU A 98 14.37 -3.92 -3.10
N ALA A 99 14.14 -2.73 -3.66
CA ALA A 99 13.61 -2.62 -5.01
C ALA A 99 14.63 -3.04 -6.08
N SER A 100 15.93 -2.92 -5.79
CA SER A 100 17.04 -3.23 -6.69
C SER A 100 17.17 -4.73 -6.98
N ASP A 101 17.38 -5.55 -5.95
CA ASP A 101 17.68 -6.99 -6.07
C ASP A 101 16.56 -7.91 -5.58
N LYS A 102 15.48 -7.33 -5.04
CA LYS A 102 14.30 -8.06 -4.50
C LYS A 102 14.62 -8.95 -3.31
N SER A 103 15.78 -8.79 -2.69
CA SER A 103 16.13 -9.45 -1.44
C SER A 103 15.16 -9.05 -0.34
N VAL A 104 14.83 -9.98 0.55
CA VAL A 104 13.94 -9.73 1.68
C VAL A 104 14.76 -9.10 2.79
N VAL A 105 14.37 -7.90 3.23
CA VAL A 105 15.05 -7.19 4.31
C VAL A 105 14.30 -7.28 5.63
N ASP A 106 12.97 -7.43 5.59
CA ASP A 106 12.16 -7.67 6.78
C ASP A 106 10.90 -8.47 6.43
N LEU A 107 10.36 -9.16 7.43
CA LEU A 107 9.09 -9.87 7.40
C LEU A 107 8.44 -9.77 8.77
N ARG A 108 7.32 -9.06 8.88
CA ARG A 108 6.62 -8.86 10.15
C ARG A 108 5.14 -9.19 10.02
N ARG A 109 4.56 -9.69 11.11
CA ARG A 109 3.09 -9.77 11.27
C ARG A 109 2.61 -8.61 12.10
N LEU A 110 1.56 -7.95 11.63
CA LEU A 110 0.93 -6.81 12.26
C LEU A 110 -0.54 -7.13 12.50
N HIS A 111 -1.03 -6.72 13.67
CA HIS A 111 -2.43 -6.77 14.05
C HIS A 111 -2.86 -5.33 14.32
N VAL A 112 -3.96 -4.90 13.70
CA VAL A 112 -4.56 -3.59 13.93
C VAL A 112 -6.05 -3.74 14.17
N GLU A 113 -6.57 -2.92 15.08
CA GLU A 113 -7.98 -2.86 15.44
C GLU A 113 -8.50 -1.46 15.18
N ALA A 114 -9.79 -1.38 14.86
CA ALA A 114 -10.53 -0.14 14.78
C ALA A 114 -11.83 -0.30 15.59
N GLU A 115 -12.05 0.64 16.51
CA GLU A 115 -13.32 0.70 17.25
C GLU A 115 -14.48 0.95 16.27
N ASP A 116 -15.59 0.27 16.52
CA ASP A 116 -16.81 0.39 15.74
C ASP A 116 -17.90 1.09 16.54
N ASP A 117 -18.04 2.40 16.34
CA ASP A 117 -19.10 3.21 16.94
C ASP A 117 -20.42 3.06 16.15
N GLY A 118 -20.83 1.82 15.88
CA GLY A 118 -21.86 1.38 14.90
C GLY A 118 -23.30 1.87 15.11
N LEU A 119 -23.50 3.09 15.59
CA LEU A 119 -24.74 3.81 15.85
C LEU A 119 -24.70 5.28 15.39
N LEU A 120 -23.55 5.85 15.05
CA LEU A 120 -23.44 7.23 14.60
C LEU A 120 -23.25 7.28 13.08
N ALA A 121 -24.11 8.03 12.37
CA ALA A 121 -24.07 8.19 10.91
C ALA A 121 -22.84 8.97 10.38
N VAL A 122 -21.84 9.23 11.25
CA VAL A 122 -20.64 10.03 10.97
C VAL A 122 -19.36 9.19 11.10
N VAL A 123 -19.47 7.88 11.28
CA VAL A 123 -18.31 6.99 11.44
C VAL A 123 -17.61 6.82 10.09
N ARG A 124 -16.30 7.14 10.04
CA ARG A 124 -15.47 6.89 8.85
C ARG A 124 -15.59 5.42 8.44
N ASP A 125 -15.52 5.17 7.15
CA ASP A 125 -15.51 3.80 6.61
C ASP A 125 -14.46 2.94 7.35
N PRO A 126 -14.86 1.85 8.02
CA PRO A 126 -13.93 1.00 8.77
C PRO A 126 -12.82 0.41 7.90
N GLU A 127 -13.05 0.27 6.58
CA GLU A 127 -12.01 -0.15 5.64
C GLU A 127 -10.87 0.86 5.57
N ILE A 128 -11.21 2.15 5.48
CA ILE A 128 -10.24 3.24 5.47
C ILE A 128 -9.53 3.32 6.82
N VAL A 129 -10.27 3.21 7.93
CA VAL A 129 -9.67 3.29 9.29
C VAL A 129 -8.66 2.17 9.53
N LEU A 130 -8.99 0.92 9.18
CA LEU A 130 -8.06 -0.20 9.30
C LEU A 130 -6.86 -0.06 8.36
N SER A 131 -7.08 0.48 7.16
CA SER A 131 -6.01 0.70 6.18
C SER A 131 -5.01 1.75 6.64
N ASP A 132 -5.52 2.86 7.16
CA ASP A 132 -4.73 3.91 7.79
C ASP A 132 -3.95 3.37 9.00
N ALA A 133 -4.62 2.61 9.88
CA ALA A 133 -4.01 2.01 11.07
C ALA A 133 -2.89 1.02 10.71
N LEU A 134 -3.04 0.23 9.64
CA LEU A 134 -1.96 -0.64 9.16
C LEU A 134 -0.78 0.19 8.63
N GLY A 135 -1.04 1.25 7.87
CA GLY A 135 0.00 2.17 7.39
C GLY A 135 0.81 2.76 8.54
N ASP A 136 0.13 3.22 9.59
CA ASP A 136 0.76 3.77 10.79
C ASP A 136 1.56 2.71 11.55
N ALA A 137 1.03 1.49 11.69
CA ALA A 137 1.73 0.37 12.30
C ALA A 137 2.98 -0.02 11.50
N ILE A 138 2.92 -0.07 10.18
CA ILE A 138 4.07 -0.30 9.29
C ILE A 138 5.15 0.75 9.54
N CYS A 139 4.78 2.03 9.56
CA CYS A 139 5.73 3.11 9.80
C CYS A 139 6.38 3.01 11.17
N ARG A 140 5.59 2.82 12.23
CA ARG A 140 6.10 2.72 13.60
C ARG A 140 7.04 1.51 13.78
N ASP A 141 6.66 0.36 13.22
CA ASP A 141 7.32 -0.91 13.53
C ASP A 141 8.48 -1.25 12.59
N LEU A 142 8.43 -0.81 11.33
CA LEU A 142 9.44 -1.11 10.29
C LEU A 142 10.30 0.10 9.93
N PHE A 143 9.80 1.31 10.17
CA PHE A 143 10.50 2.56 9.86
C PHE A 143 10.47 3.54 11.05
N PRO A 144 10.86 3.10 12.28
CA PRO A 144 10.98 4.04 13.38
C PRO A 144 11.99 5.11 12.96
N GLY A 145 11.60 6.38 13.05
CA GLY A 145 12.55 7.47 12.82
C GLY A 145 13.75 7.26 13.74
N ASP A 146 14.96 7.38 13.19
CA ASP A 146 16.17 7.40 14.00
C ASP A 146 16.03 8.57 14.99
N ALA A 147 15.83 8.25 16.27
CA ALA A 147 15.71 9.23 17.35
C ALA A 147 17.03 9.99 17.56
#